data_AF-A0A1X1FDS1-F1
#
_entry.id   AF-A0A1X1FDS1-F1
#
_cell.length_a   1.000
_cell.length_b   1.000
_cell.length_c   1.000
_cell.angle_alpha   90.00
_cell.angle_beta   90.00
_cell.angle_gamma   90.00
#
_symmetry.space_group_name_H-M   'P 1'
#
loop_
_entity.id
_entity.type
_entity.pdbx_description
1 polymer ?
#
loop_
_entity_poly.entity_id
_entity_poly.type
_entity_poly.pdbx_seq_one_letter_code
_entity_poly.pdbx_strand_id
1 'polypeptide(L)'
;MKHIIAKLWVLGLAVLFGIGLSQSNTVSAKSTAAKVVSTQSLTKAPYRAVSGYLYSSTTLQKKVHNADNYPLTTFYTYKSATLQRANGNKAVYYYVKNGNGKVKGWIWSGHLVRLININQQRKQLNQIIGLIDTLSTDNKNNVISILKLMDKQSTLPDLLTQLTNLKNSITNNPDIIKLNQIFEMIKSDGQTLNYLFSEGINKLYPKVVAIHNLNNQVFALAQGLLDRIN
;
A
#
# COMPACT_ATOMS: atom_id res chain seq x y z
N MET A 1 17.80 -87.21 -29.84
CA MET A 1 18.96 -86.58 -30.52
C MET A 1 18.70 -85.07 -30.56
N LYS A 2 19.32 -84.34 -29.62
CA LYS A 2 20.25 -83.22 -29.88
C LYS A 2 19.74 -82.13 -30.84
N HIS A 3 19.35 -81.01 -30.21
CA HIS A 3 19.44 -79.58 -30.59
C HIS A 3 19.31 -79.17 -32.06
N ILE A 4 18.56 -78.08 -32.33
CA ILE A 4 19.07 -76.82 -32.90
C ILE A 4 17.96 -75.74 -32.87
N ILE A 5 18.33 -74.58 -32.34
CA ILE A 5 17.62 -73.30 -32.36
C ILE A 5 18.01 -72.58 -33.66
N ALA A 6 17.07 -71.94 -34.37
CA ALA A 6 17.15 -70.50 -34.74
C ALA A 6 16.31 -70.10 -35.96
N LYS A 7 15.57 -69.00 -35.76
CA LYS A 7 15.30 -67.89 -36.69
C LYS A 7 14.59 -68.19 -38.01
N LEU A 8 13.25 -68.15 -37.97
CA LEU A 8 12.48 -67.77 -39.16
C LEU A 8 12.54 -66.25 -39.36
N TRP A 9 12.98 -65.87 -40.55
CA TRP A 9 12.91 -64.52 -41.09
C TRP A 9 11.46 -64.18 -41.43
N VAL A 10 10.95 -63.07 -40.90
CA VAL A 10 9.71 -62.45 -41.40
C VAL A 10 10.11 -61.30 -42.31
N LEU A 11 10.04 -61.53 -43.62
CA LEU A 11 9.87 -60.46 -44.60
C LEU A 11 8.40 -60.01 -44.51
N GLY A 12 8.16 -58.74 -44.18
CA GLY A 12 6.82 -58.16 -44.16
C GLY A 12 6.87 -56.64 -44.34
N LEU A 13 6.58 -56.22 -45.58
CA LEU A 13 6.37 -54.88 -46.14
C LEU A 13 6.50 -53.64 -45.22
N ALA A 14 7.35 -52.73 -45.69
CA ALA A 14 7.35 -51.32 -45.32
C ALA A 14 6.03 -50.63 -45.70
N VAL A 15 5.36 -50.02 -44.72
CA VAL A 15 4.39 -48.95 -44.93
C VAL A 15 4.95 -47.70 -44.24
N LEU A 16 5.52 -46.81 -45.05
CA LEU A 16 5.91 -45.47 -44.63
C LEU A 16 4.63 -44.64 -44.43
N PHE A 17 4.08 -44.63 -43.22
CA PHE A 17 3.14 -43.58 -42.82
C PHE A 17 3.95 -42.34 -42.40
N GLY A 18 4.05 -41.38 -43.31
CA GLY A 18 4.62 -40.06 -43.04
C GLY A 18 3.73 -39.31 -42.05
N ILE A 19 4.05 -39.38 -40.77
CA ILE A 19 3.53 -38.47 -39.77
C ILE A 19 4.40 -37.22 -39.83
N GLY A 20 3.93 -36.21 -40.58
CA GLY A 20 4.47 -34.86 -40.50
C GLY A 20 4.24 -34.33 -39.09
N LEU A 21 5.26 -34.43 -38.23
CA LEU A 21 5.29 -33.72 -36.95
C LEU A 21 5.47 -32.24 -37.24
N SER A 22 4.36 -31.53 -37.47
CA SER A 22 4.31 -30.08 -37.46
C SER A 22 4.66 -29.59 -36.05
N GLN A 23 5.94 -29.31 -35.80
CA GLN A 23 6.36 -28.54 -34.63
C GLN A 23 5.71 -27.17 -34.73
N SER A 24 4.68 -26.95 -33.93
CA SER A 24 4.09 -25.64 -33.70
C SER A 24 5.11 -24.77 -32.97
N ASN A 25 5.91 -24.03 -33.74
CA ASN A 25 6.69 -22.92 -33.20
C ASN A 25 5.70 -21.87 -32.65
N THR A 26 5.48 -21.88 -31.33
CA THR A 26 4.75 -20.80 -30.67
C THR A 26 5.59 -19.54 -30.75
N VAL A 27 5.35 -18.70 -31.76
CA VAL A 27 5.95 -17.39 -31.86
C VAL A 27 5.38 -16.54 -30.72
N SER A 28 6.19 -16.26 -29.70
CA SER A 28 5.83 -15.33 -28.62
C SER A 28 5.65 -13.94 -29.22
N ALA A 29 4.41 -13.48 -29.33
CA ALA A 29 4.11 -12.11 -29.77
C ALA A 29 4.85 -11.10 -28.88
N LYS A 30 5.71 -10.27 -29.48
CA LYS A 30 6.49 -9.26 -28.76
C LYS A 30 5.54 -8.19 -28.22
N SER A 31 5.36 -8.13 -26.90
CA SER A 31 4.51 -7.12 -26.28
C SER A 31 5.08 -5.71 -26.53
N THR A 32 4.23 -4.81 -27.01
CA THR A 32 4.57 -3.39 -27.21
C THR A 32 5.03 -2.75 -25.90
N ALA A 33 6.14 -2.01 -25.95
CA ALA A 33 6.68 -1.31 -24.78
C ALA A 33 5.69 -0.26 -24.25
N ALA A 34 5.59 -0.14 -22.92
CA ALA A 34 4.85 0.95 -22.31
C ALA A 34 5.55 2.30 -22.52
N LYS A 35 4.76 3.36 -22.71
CA LYS A 35 5.23 4.74 -22.83
C LYS A 35 5.22 5.43 -21.46
N VAL A 36 6.30 6.11 -21.12
CA VAL A 36 6.36 6.94 -19.91
C VAL A 36 5.60 8.25 -20.16
N VAL A 37 4.61 8.54 -19.32
CA VAL A 37 3.81 9.77 -19.37
C VAL A 37 4.36 10.82 -18.41
N SER A 38 4.75 10.41 -17.21
CA SER A 38 5.36 11.30 -16.21
C SER A 38 6.19 10.51 -15.21
N THR A 39 7.15 11.16 -14.56
CA THR A 39 7.99 10.58 -13.51
C THR A 39 8.15 11.53 -12.34
N GLN A 40 8.31 10.99 -11.14
CA GLN A 40 8.65 11.78 -9.95
C GLN A 40 9.53 10.98 -8.98
N SER A 41 10.31 11.68 -8.16
CA SER A 41 10.97 11.08 -7.00
C SER A 41 9.97 10.87 -5.88
N LEU A 42 10.15 9.80 -5.11
CA LEU A 42 9.30 9.51 -3.94
C LEU A 42 10.15 9.55 -2.67
N THR A 43 9.53 9.98 -1.57
CA THR A 43 10.08 9.74 -0.24
C THR A 43 10.18 8.24 0.02
N LYS A 44 11.30 7.83 0.63
CA LYS A 44 11.54 6.43 0.99
C LYS A 44 10.49 5.98 1.99
N ALA A 45 9.66 5.03 1.60
CA ALA A 45 8.63 4.45 2.46
C ALA A 45 8.61 2.91 2.33
N PRO A 46 8.32 2.18 3.43
CA PRO A 46 8.29 0.72 3.43
C PRO A 46 6.95 0.18 2.91
N TYR A 47 7.00 -0.90 2.13
CA TYR A 47 5.86 -1.59 1.53
C TYR A 47 6.03 -3.11 1.55
N ARG A 48 4.92 -3.82 1.44
CA ARG A 48 4.84 -5.22 1.00
C ARG A 48 4.35 -5.25 -0.44
N ALA A 49 4.91 -6.15 -1.24
CA ALA A 49 4.33 -6.50 -2.52
C ALA A 49 3.41 -7.70 -2.28
N VAL A 50 2.12 -7.54 -2.58
CA VAL A 50 1.10 -8.57 -2.33
C VAL A 50 0.84 -9.44 -3.55
N SER A 51 1.16 -8.95 -4.76
CA SER A 51 1.00 -9.72 -5.98
C SER A 51 1.81 -9.20 -7.18
N GLY A 52 1.87 -10.01 -8.25
CA GLY A 52 2.29 -9.57 -9.58
C GLY A 52 3.81 -9.55 -9.81
N TYR A 53 4.27 -8.72 -10.75
CA TYR A 53 5.66 -8.80 -11.23
C TYR A 53 6.42 -7.49 -11.07
N LEU A 54 7.70 -7.61 -10.74
CA LEU A 54 8.67 -6.52 -10.84
C LEU A 54 9.30 -6.58 -12.24
N TYR A 55 9.41 -5.42 -12.87
CA TYR A 55 9.99 -5.23 -14.19
C TYR A 55 11.35 -4.53 -14.10
N SER A 56 12.27 -4.87 -15.00
CA SER A 56 13.61 -4.23 -15.01
C SER A 56 13.55 -2.73 -15.32
N SER A 57 12.55 -2.31 -16.10
CA SER A 57 12.43 -0.96 -16.65
C SER A 57 10.97 -0.55 -16.80
N THR A 58 10.75 0.75 -17.05
CA THR A 58 9.44 1.34 -17.34
C THR A 58 8.83 0.89 -18.68
N THR A 59 9.58 0.17 -19.52
CA THR A 59 9.01 -0.41 -20.76
C THR A 59 8.14 -1.63 -20.49
N LEU A 60 8.24 -2.22 -19.28
CA LEU A 60 7.48 -3.38 -18.81
C LEU A 60 7.65 -4.65 -19.67
N GLN A 61 8.75 -4.75 -20.43
CA GLN A 61 8.99 -5.88 -21.34
C GLN A 61 9.66 -7.07 -20.66
N LYS A 62 10.48 -6.82 -19.62
CA LYS A 62 11.23 -7.86 -18.91
C LYS A 62 10.82 -7.91 -17.45
N LYS A 63 10.13 -8.99 -17.09
CA LYS A 63 9.88 -9.38 -15.70
C LYS A 63 11.20 -9.87 -15.10
N VAL A 64 11.54 -9.40 -13.91
CA VAL A 64 12.77 -9.78 -13.19
C VAL A 64 12.49 -10.54 -11.90
N HIS A 65 11.33 -10.32 -11.29
CA HIS A 65 10.90 -11.05 -10.09
C HIS A 65 9.38 -11.24 -10.11
N ASN A 66 8.91 -12.39 -9.62
CA ASN A 66 7.53 -12.55 -9.18
C ASN A 66 7.43 -12.06 -7.72
N ALA A 67 6.58 -11.09 -7.45
CA ALA A 67 6.35 -10.54 -6.12
C ALA A 67 5.78 -11.57 -5.13
N ASP A 68 5.02 -12.54 -5.64
CA ASP A 68 4.39 -13.61 -4.83
C ASP A 68 5.45 -14.45 -4.08
N ASN A 69 6.68 -14.50 -4.60
CA ASN A 69 7.80 -15.21 -3.96
C ASN A 69 8.40 -14.45 -2.76
N TYR A 70 7.90 -13.26 -2.43
CA TYR A 70 8.46 -12.37 -1.41
C TYR A 70 7.44 -11.88 -0.38
N PRO A 71 6.58 -12.76 0.19
CA PRO A 71 5.44 -12.34 1.02
C PRO A 71 5.86 -11.58 2.29
N LEU A 72 7.04 -11.89 2.84
CA LEU A 72 7.60 -11.26 4.05
C LEU A 72 8.76 -10.30 3.75
N THR A 73 8.97 -9.90 2.50
CA THR A 73 10.04 -8.96 2.14
C THR A 73 9.56 -7.52 2.25
N THR A 74 10.35 -6.66 2.90
CA THR A 74 10.07 -5.23 2.96
C THR A 74 10.75 -4.56 1.77
N PHE A 75 9.95 -3.89 0.97
CA PHE A 75 10.40 -3.09 -0.15
C PHE A 75 10.35 -1.60 0.20
N TYR A 76 11.27 -0.82 -0.34
CA TYR A 76 11.30 0.63 -0.21
C TYR A 76 11.10 1.28 -1.57
N THR A 77 10.22 2.28 -1.63
CA THR A 77 9.95 3.06 -2.84
C THR A 77 10.96 4.19 -3.02
N TYR A 78 11.28 4.53 -4.27
CA TYR A 78 12.22 5.62 -4.59
C TYR A 78 11.75 6.54 -5.73
N LYS A 79 11.03 5.99 -6.71
CA LYS A 79 10.55 6.72 -7.89
C LYS A 79 9.16 6.25 -8.26
N SER A 80 8.36 7.13 -8.87
CA SER A 80 7.11 6.78 -9.54
C SER A 80 7.18 7.12 -11.02
N ALA A 81 6.42 6.36 -11.82
CA ALA A 81 6.18 6.68 -13.21
C ALA A 81 4.71 6.38 -13.57
N THR A 82 4.04 7.33 -14.22
CA THR A 82 2.77 7.04 -14.91
C THR A 82 3.11 6.44 -16.27
N LEU A 83 2.69 5.21 -16.52
CA LEU A 83 2.95 4.48 -17.75
C LEU A 83 1.67 4.29 -18.55
N GLN A 84 1.72 4.54 -19.85
CA GLN A 84 0.65 4.24 -20.79
C GLN A 84 0.97 2.94 -21.53
N ARG A 85 0.07 1.96 -21.46
CA ARG A 85 0.15 0.72 -22.22
C ARG A 85 -0.35 0.93 -23.66
N ALA A 86 -0.08 -0.02 -24.54
CA ALA A 86 -0.46 0.06 -25.96
C ALA A 86 -1.98 0.22 -26.18
N ASN A 87 -2.81 -0.29 -25.26
CA ASN A 87 -4.26 -0.10 -25.26
C ASN A 87 -4.70 1.30 -24.77
N GLY A 88 -3.79 2.24 -24.57
CA GLY A 88 -4.08 3.60 -24.10
C GLY A 88 -4.22 3.74 -22.59
N ASN A 89 -4.39 2.64 -21.84
CA ASN A 89 -4.60 2.67 -20.39
C ASN A 89 -3.36 3.17 -19.65
N LYS A 90 -3.59 4.05 -18.67
CA LYS A 90 -2.53 4.62 -17.82
C LYS A 90 -2.56 3.99 -16.43
N ALA A 91 -1.38 3.70 -15.89
CA ALA A 91 -1.23 3.18 -14.53
C ALA A 91 0.07 3.69 -13.90
N VAL A 92 0.08 3.81 -12.57
CA VAL A 92 1.25 4.26 -11.81
C VAL A 92 2.10 3.05 -11.40
N TYR A 93 3.40 3.13 -11.66
CA TYR A 93 4.38 2.13 -11.26
C TYR A 93 5.39 2.76 -10.30
N TYR A 94 5.73 2.03 -9.26
CA TYR A 94 6.80 2.40 -8.34
C TYR A 94 8.05 1.59 -8.61
N TYR A 95 9.19 2.26 -8.56
CA TYR A 95 10.47 1.58 -8.47
C TYR A 95 10.78 1.26 -7.02
N VAL A 96 10.95 -0.03 -6.74
CA VAL A 96 11.18 -0.57 -5.41
C VAL A 96 12.49 -1.32 -5.29
N LYS A 97 13.05 -1.36 -4.07
CA LYS A 97 14.18 -2.22 -3.70
C LYS A 97 13.95 -2.82 -2.33
N ASN A 98 14.34 -4.08 -2.12
CA ASN A 98 14.42 -4.63 -0.77
C ASN A 98 15.65 -4.06 -0.01
N GLY A 99 15.73 -4.31 1.30
CA GLY A 99 16.75 -3.70 2.17
C GLY A 99 18.21 -3.91 1.72
N ASN A 100 18.53 -5.07 1.15
CA ASN A 100 19.86 -5.38 0.62
C ASN A 100 20.04 -5.05 -0.87
N GLY A 101 19.01 -4.49 -1.54
CA GLY A 101 19.04 -4.06 -2.93
C GLY A 101 19.11 -5.17 -3.99
N LYS A 102 19.08 -6.44 -3.60
CA LYS A 102 19.17 -7.59 -4.52
C LYS A 102 17.87 -7.81 -5.32
N VAL A 103 16.72 -7.56 -4.70
CA VAL A 103 15.40 -7.67 -5.33
C VAL A 103 14.89 -6.26 -5.60
N LYS A 104 14.79 -5.90 -6.88
CA LYS A 104 14.41 -4.55 -7.31
C LYS A 104 13.72 -4.53 -8.65
N GLY A 105 12.93 -3.50 -8.89
CA GLY A 105 12.26 -3.30 -10.16
C GLY A 105 11.06 -2.36 -10.07
N TRP A 106 10.41 -2.16 -11.21
CA TRP A 106 9.16 -1.41 -11.34
C TRP A 106 7.98 -2.34 -11.11
N ILE A 107 7.07 -1.98 -10.22
CA ILE A 107 5.85 -2.74 -9.93
C ILE A 107 4.66 -1.80 -9.96
N TRP A 108 3.50 -2.30 -10.41
CA TRP A 108 2.27 -1.52 -10.36
C TRP A 108 1.92 -1.16 -8.91
N SER A 109 1.60 0.11 -8.65
CA SER A 109 1.37 0.59 -7.28
C SER A 109 0.21 -0.11 -6.59
N GLY A 110 -0.80 -0.58 -7.35
CA GLY A 110 -1.94 -1.34 -6.81
C GLY A 110 -1.59 -2.71 -6.22
N HIS A 111 -0.38 -3.23 -6.48
CA HIS A 111 0.12 -4.45 -5.85
C HIS A 111 1.01 -4.19 -4.62
N LEU A 112 1.10 -2.94 -4.18
CA LEU A 112 1.88 -2.56 -3.02
C LEU A 112 0.94 -2.15 -1.87
N VAL A 113 1.20 -2.71 -0.71
CA VAL A 113 0.56 -2.32 0.55
C VAL A 113 1.60 -1.62 1.41
N ARG A 114 1.32 -0.38 1.81
CA ARG A 114 2.24 0.41 2.63
C ARG A 114 2.34 -0.20 4.02
N LEU A 115 3.57 -0.41 4.49
CA LEU A 115 3.81 -0.78 5.89
C LEU A 115 3.74 0.49 6.73
N ILE A 116 2.73 0.55 7.57
CA ILE A 116 2.58 1.63 8.54
C ILE A 116 3.20 1.14 9.86
N ASN A 117 4.00 1.97 10.52
CA ASN A 117 4.56 1.62 11.83
C ASN A 117 3.47 1.70 12.90
N ILE A 118 2.72 0.62 13.06
CA ILE A 118 1.64 0.51 14.05
C ILE A 118 2.14 0.66 15.49
N ASN A 119 3.41 0.35 15.78
CA ASN A 119 3.95 0.48 17.14
C ASN A 119 4.22 1.94 17.50
N GLN A 120 4.74 2.72 16.55
CA GLN A 120 4.88 4.17 16.72
C GLN A 120 3.51 4.83 16.88
N GLN A 121 2.53 4.45 16.07
CA GLN A 121 1.15 4.94 16.18
C GLN A 121 0.51 4.57 17.51
N ARG A 122 0.68 3.32 17.98
CA ARG A 122 0.23 2.89 19.32
C ARG A 122 0.89 3.71 20.43
N LYS A 123 2.18 4.02 20.30
CA LYS A 123 2.89 4.87 21.26
C LYS A 123 2.30 6.27 21.29
N GLN A 124 2.04 6.88 20.12
CA GLN A 124 1.41 8.20 20.02
C GLN A 124 -0.01 8.20 20.60
N LEU A 125 -0.81 7.17 20.30
CA LEU A 125 -2.14 7.00 20.91
C LEU A 125 -2.07 6.89 22.44
N ASN A 126 -1.16 6.08 22.98
CA ASN A 126 -0.98 5.96 24.42
C ASN A 126 -0.50 7.27 25.06
N GLN A 127 0.29 8.08 24.34
CA GLN A 127 0.68 9.42 24.79
C GLN A 127 -0.52 10.37 24.83
N ILE A 128 -1.37 10.36 23.80
CA ILE A 128 -2.62 11.14 23.77
C ILE A 128 -3.52 10.74 24.95
N ILE A 129 -3.72 9.44 25.18
CA ILE A 129 -4.54 8.92 26.29
C ILE A 129 -3.97 9.38 27.64
N GLY A 130 -2.67 9.19 27.86
CA GLY A 130 -2.02 9.63 29.11
C GLY A 130 -2.15 11.14 29.34
N LEU A 131 -2.09 11.96 28.29
CA LEU A 131 -2.36 13.39 28.42
C LEU A 131 -3.82 13.66 28.80
N ILE A 132 -4.79 12.99 28.16
CA ILE A 132 -6.22 13.13 28.48
C ILE A 132 -6.51 12.73 29.92
N ASP A 133 -5.91 11.63 30.41
CA ASP A 133 -6.11 11.14 31.78
C ASP A 133 -5.56 12.07 32.84
N THR A 134 -4.56 12.89 32.50
CA THR A 134 -3.99 13.87 33.42
C THR A 134 -4.68 15.23 33.36
N LEU A 135 -5.67 15.44 32.49
CA LEU A 135 -6.48 16.66 32.49
C LEU A 135 -7.34 16.73 33.77
N SER A 136 -7.71 17.95 34.16
CA SER A 136 -8.79 18.14 35.14
C SER A 136 -10.08 17.48 34.67
N THR A 137 -10.92 17.04 35.62
CA THR A 137 -12.17 16.31 35.34
C THR A 137 -13.04 17.01 34.31
N ASP A 138 -13.23 18.32 34.43
CA ASP A 138 -14.08 19.09 33.51
C ASP A 138 -13.49 19.10 32.09
N ASN A 139 -12.19 19.33 31.96
CA ASN A 139 -11.51 19.35 30.67
C ASN A 139 -11.45 17.95 30.04
N LYS A 140 -11.25 16.89 30.83
CA LYS A 140 -11.35 15.51 30.38
C LYS A 140 -12.75 15.21 29.84
N ASN A 141 -13.81 15.60 30.57
CA ASN A 141 -15.20 15.42 30.15
C ASN A 141 -15.53 16.20 28.87
N ASN A 142 -15.00 17.42 28.72
CA ASN A 142 -15.15 18.20 27.50
C ASN A 142 -14.47 17.52 26.30
N VAL A 143 -13.25 16.99 26.48
CA VAL A 143 -12.58 16.21 25.42
C VAL A 143 -13.38 14.96 25.06
N ILE A 144 -13.85 14.19 26.04
CA ILE A 144 -14.70 13.02 25.80
C ILE A 144 -15.97 13.40 25.02
N SER A 145 -16.59 14.53 25.37
CA SER A 145 -17.78 15.03 24.68
C SER A 145 -17.49 15.39 23.22
N ILE A 146 -16.37 16.07 22.94
CA ILE A 146 -15.92 16.35 21.58
C ILE A 146 -15.71 15.04 20.79
N LEU A 147 -15.07 14.04 21.40
CA LEU A 147 -14.83 12.75 20.74
C LEU A 147 -16.15 12.01 20.43
N LYS A 148 -17.13 12.07 21.33
CA LYS A 148 -18.47 11.48 21.11
C LYS A 148 -19.26 12.16 19.99
N LEU A 149 -18.99 13.43 19.71
CA LEU A 149 -19.62 14.16 18.60
C LEU A 149 -19.04 13.77 17.23
N MET A 150 -17.88 13.10 17.19
CA MET A 150 -17.28 12.68 15.93
C MET A 150 -18.03 11.48 15.36
N ASP A 151 -18.50 11.63 14.13
CA ASP A 151 -19.19 10.60 13.37
C ASP A 151 -18.44 10.24 12.08
N LYS A 152 -19.00 9.35 11.26
CA LYS A 152 -18.39 8.90 9.99
C LYS A 152 -18.26 10.02 8.94
N GLN A 153 -18.94 11.16 9.11
CA GLN A 153 -18.86 12.31 8.20
C GLN A 153 -17.88 13.38 8.70
N SER A 154 -17.53 13.34 9.98
CA SER A 154 -16.62 14.26 10.62
C SER A 154 -15.22 14.16 10.01
N THR A 155 -14.60 15.31 9.75
CA THR A 155 -13.28 15.44 9.16
C THR A 155 -12.23 15.78 10.22
N LEU A 156 -10.94 15.66 9.88
CA LEU A 156 -9.86 16.07 10.77
C LEU A 156 -9.94 17.58 11.12
N PRO A 157 -10.19 18.50 10.18
CA PRO A 157 -10.47 19.89 10.51
C PRO A 157 -11.60 20.10 11.53
N ASP A 158 -12.67 19.31 11.49
CA ASP A 158 -13.78 19.43 12.43
C ASP A 158 -13.32 19.13 13.87
N LEU A 159 -12.61 18.01 14.06
CA LEU A 159 -12.03 17.63 15.35
C LEU A 159 -11.04 18.70 15.86
N LEU A 160 -10.12 19.14 15.01
CA LEU A 160 -9.13 20.17 15.37
C LEU A 160 -9.78 21.51 15.73
N THR A 161 -10.90 21.85 15.08
CA THR A 161 -11.68 23.07 15.37
C THR A 161 -12.32 22.97 16.75
N GLN A 162 -12.97 21.84 17.05
CA GLN A 162 -13.60 21.63 18.36
C GLN A 162 -12.58 21.66 19.51
N LEU A 163 -11.42 21.02 19.33
CA LEU A 163 -10.32 21.08 20.30
C LEU A 163 -9.75 22.49 20.46
N THR A 164 -9.68 23.26 19.37
CA THR A 164 -9.25 24.67 19.43
C THR A 164 -10.25 25.53 20.20
N ASN A 165 -11.55 25.31 19.99
CA ASN A 165 -12.60 26.02 20.72
C ASN A 165 -12.53 25.74 22.22
N LEU A 166 -12.34 24.47 22.61
CA LEU A 166 -12.13 24.10 24.02
C LEU A 166 -10.88 24.77 24.60
N LYS A 167 -9.75 24.75 23.88
CA LYS A 167 -8.53 25.43 24.33
C LYS A 167 -8.80 26.91 24.60
N ASN A 168 -9.53 27.58 23.71
CA ASN A 168 -9.80 29.01 23.81
C ASN A 168 -10.81 29.36 24.93
N SER A 169 -11.61 28.40 25.41
CA SER A 169 -12.53 28.62 26.53
C SER A 169 -11.88 28.44 27.91
N ILE A 170 -10.64 27.94 27.97
CA ILE A 170 -9.91 27.69 29.21
C ILE A 170 -8.93 28.85 29.47
N THR A 171 -8.94 29.43 30.67
CA THR A 171 -8.04 30.53 31.06
C THR A 171 -7.05 30.08 32.14
N ASN A 172 -5.75 30.35 31.95
CA ASN A 172 -4.65 30.14 32.93
C ASN A 172 -4.66 28.78 33.65
N ASN A 173 -4.74 27.68 32.87
CA ASN A 173 -4.77 26.32 33.40
C ASN A 173 -3.61 25.47 32.81
N PRO A 174 -2.89 24.66 33.61
CA PRO A 174 -1.86 23.73 33.12
C PRO A 174 -2.35 22.76 32.03
N ASP A 175 -3.66 22.50 31.96
CA ASP A 175 -4.28 21.67 30.94
C ASP A 175 -4.18 22.24 29.52
N ILE A 176 -4.00 23.56 29.36
CA ILE A 176 -3.81 24.19 28.04
C ILE A 176 -2.57 23.60 27.34
N ILE A 177 -1.50 23.34 28.10
CA ILE A 177 -0.26 22.77 27.55
C ILE A 177 -0.50 21.34 27.06
N LYS A 178 -1.23 20.53 27.84
CA LYS A 178 -1.57 19.16 27.48
C LYS A 178 -2.50 19.13 26.26
N LEU A 179 -3.50 20.01 26.20
CA LEU A 179 -4.40 20.14 25.05
C LEU A 179 -3.67 20.58 23.78
N ASN A 180 -2.70 21.49 23.90
CA ASN A 180 -1.83 21.85 22.76
C ASN A 180 -1.00 20.65 22.27
N GLN A 181 -0.46 19.85 23.19
CA GLN A 181 0.27 18.63 22.83
C GLN A 181 -0.63 17.60 22.14
N ILE A 182 -1.85 17.37 22.66
CA ILE A 182 -2.86 16.51 22.04
C ILE A 182 -3.18 17.01 20.63
N PHE A 183 -3.43 18.32 20.47
CA PHE A 183 -3.73 18.95 19.19
C PHE A 183 -2.62 18.72 18.15
N GLU A 184 -1.37 19.01 18.51
CA GLU A 184 -0.24 18.85 17.58
C GLU A 184 0.01 17.38 17.22
N MET A 185 -0.16 16.44 18.16
CA MET A 185 -0.05 15.00 17.87
C MET A 185 -1.13 14.54 16.89
N ILE A 186 -2.40 14.93 17.10
CA ILE A 186 -3.51 14.58 16.21
C ILE A 186 -3.30 15.19 14.81
N LYS A 187 -2.85 16.45 14.74
CA LYS A 187 -2.57 17.15 13.49
C LYS A 187 -1.42 16.50 12.71
N SER A 188 -0.33 16.14 13.39
CA SER A 188 0.84 15.50 12.76
C SER A 188 0.51 14.11 12.19
N ASP A 189 -0.26 13.30 12.94
CA ASP A 189 -0.69 11.98 12.49
C ASP A 189 -1.67 12.07 11.31
N GLY A 190 -2.61 13.02 11.38
CA GLY A 190 -3.54 13.30 10.29
C GLY A 190 -2.86 13.78 9.00
N GLN A 191 -1.82 14.62 9.11
CA GLN A 191 -1.00 15.03 7.96
C GLN A 191 -0.18 13.87 7.40
N THR A 192 0.37 13.02 8.26
CA THR A 192 1.09 11.82 7.85
C THR A 192 0.17 10.93 7.02
N LEU A 193 -1.03 10.61 7.53
CA LEU A 193 -2.02 9.80 6.83
C LEU A 193 -2.44 10.44 5.50
N ASN A 194 -2.77 11.73 5.50
CA ASN A 194 -3.11 12.46 4.27
C ASN A 194 -1.96 12.39 3.24
N TYR A 195 -0.70 12.54 3.67
CA TYR A 195 0.48 12.38 2.81
C TYR A 195 0.61 10.96 2.23
N LEU A 196 0.33 9.92 3.03
CA LEU A 196 0.38 8.51 2.57
C LEU A 196 -0.63 8.27 1.44
N PHE A 197 -1.80 8.88 1.55
CA PHE A 197 -2.87 8.75 0.57
C PHE A 197 -2.66 9.66 -0.65
N SER A 198 -2.09 10.86 -0.48
CA SER A 198 -1.80 11.78 -1.59
C SER A 198 -0.66 11.28 -2.50
N GLU A 199 0.39 10.68 -1.93
CA GLU A 199 1.48 10.08 -2.71
C GLU A 199 1.05 8.81 -3.46
N GLY A 200 0.01 8.13 -2.97
CA GLY A 200 -0.57 6.92 -3.54
C GLY A 200 -1.43 7.16 -4.79
N ILE A 201 -2.13 8.29 -4.88
CA ILE A 201 -3.26 8.43 -5.81
C ILE A 201 -3.38 9.81 -6.47
N ASN A 202 -2.30 10.33 -7.05
CA ASN A 202 -2.35 11.56 -7.84
C ASN A 202 -2.76 11.32 -9.32
N LYS A 203 -3.94 10.73 -9.58
CA LYS A 203 -4.70 10.91 -10.85
C LYS A 203 -6.09 10.25 -10.84
N LEU A 204 -7.11 11.12 -10.75
CA LEU A 204 -8.54 11.00 -11.11
C LEU A 204 -9.38 9.93 -10.38
N TYR A 205 -10.43 10.40 -9.66
CA TYR A 205 -11.38 9.68 -8.79
C TYR A 205 -11.15 9.55 -7.25
N PRO A 206 -10.01 9.87 -6.60
CA PRO A 206 -9.79 9.41 -5.22
C PRO A 206 -9.79 10.52 -4.16
N LYS A 207 -9.96 11.81 -4.52
CA LYS A 207 -10.01 12.87 -3.51
C LYS A 207 -11.22 12.70 -2.58
N VAL A 208 -12.39 12.37 -3.13
CA VAL A 208 -13.61 12.12 -2.35
C VAL A 208 -13.48 10.84 -1.52
N VAL A 209 -12.91 9.76 -2.07
CA VAL A 209 -12.68 8.50 -1.34
C VAL A 209 -11.61 8.63 -0.26
N ALA A 210 -10.56 9.42 -0.48
CA ALA A 210 -9.54 9.73 0.52
C ALA A 210 -10.10 10.60 1.65
N ILE A 211 -10.95 11.59 1.33
CA ILE A 211 -11.71 12.36 2.33
C ILE A 211 -12.66 11.44 3.09
N HIS A 212 -13.41 10.57 2.40
CA HIS A 212 -14.34 9.63 3.03
C HIS A 212 -13.63 8.58 3.91
N ASN A 213 -12.44 8.11 3.53
CA ASN A 213 -11.61 7.22 4.33
C ASN A 213 -10.91 7.94 5.49
N LEU A 214 -10.50 9.20 5.32
CA LEU A 214 -10.02 10.05 6.42
C LEU A 214 -11.14 10.29 7.44
N ASN A 215 -12.39 10.51 7.00
CA ASN A 215 -13.54 10.67 7.90
C ASN A 215 -13.83 9.37 8.66
N ASN A 216 -13.77 8.21 7.99
CA ASN A 216 -13.83 6.92 8.68
C ASN A 216 -12.66 6.72 9.67
N GLN A 217 -11.49 7.30 9.42
CA GLN A 217 -10.34 7.25 10.33
C GLN A 217 -10.47 8.21 11.51
N VAL A 218 -11.08 9.39 11.34
CA VAL A 218 -11.39 10.32 12.44
C VAL A 218 -12.41 9.69 13.37
N PHE A 219 -13.47 9.11 12.82
CA PHE A 219 -14.43 8.31 13.58
C PHE A 219 -13.74 7.14 14.31
N ALA A 220 -12.91 6.36 13.62
CA ALA A 220 -12.18 5.23 14.22
C ALA A 220 -11.18 5.67 15.30
N LEU A 221 -10.52 6.82 15.13
CA LEU A 221 -9.63 7.42 16.13
C LEU A 221 -10.42 7.85 17.36
N ALA A 222 -11.52 8.58 17.17
CA ALA A 222 -12.38 9.05 18.25
C ALA A 222 -12.94 7.86 19.05
N GLN A 223 -13.46 6.85 18.36
CA GLN A 223 -13.95 5.62 18.99
C GLN A 223 -12.83 4.87 19.72
N GLY A 224 -11.67 4.70 19.10
CA GLY A 224 -10.53 4.01 19.72
C GLY A 224 -9.95 4.73 20.94
N LEU A 225 -10.04 6.07 20.99
CA LEU A 225 -9.71 6.86 22.18
C LEU A 225 -10.79 6.66 23.26
N LEU A 226 -12.07 6.76 22.91
CA LEU A 226 -13.19 6.56 23.83
C LEU A 226 -13.15 5.17 24.49
N ASP A 227 -12.89 4.13 23.71
CA ASP A 227 -12.81 2.74 24.19
C ASP A 227 -11.68 2.51 25.21
N ARG A 228 -10.69 3.40 25.27
CA ARG A 228 -9.50 3.28 26.14
C ARG A 228 -9.47 4.26 27.31
N ILE A 229 -10.27 5.33 27.23
CA ILE A 229 -10.41 6.34 28.29
C ILE A 229 -11.49 5.94 29.30
N ASN A 230 -12.50 5.18 28.85
CA ASN A 230 -13.50 4.52 29.69
C ASN A 230 -12.94 3.22 30.28
#